data_AF-A0A7S0PNC5-F1
#
_entry.id   AF-A0A7S0PNC5-F1
#
_cell.length_a   1.000
_cell.length_b   1.000
_cell.length_c   1.000
_cell.angle_alpha   90.00
_cell.angle_beta   90.00
_cell.angle_gamma   90.00
#
_symmetry.space_group_name_H-M   'P 1'
#
loop_
_entity.id
_entity.type
_entity.pdbx_description
1 polymer ?
#
loop_
_entity_poly.entity_id
_entity_poly.type
_entity_poly.pdbx_seq_one_letter_code
_entity_poly.pdbx_strand_id
1 'polypeptide(L)'
;SCLQACTMVKGGVTIDRCNAECANPTCERTVNGITYRHCAYPGCGDVPAHKDSFGDKFQPAPYECAARWGTDDDSCKKGCKNGARDYAEWKQFMKELEEREAEKKAAEEKAAAEAKAKAEAKAKAKAEAEAGVTCDSKESCQDAAEAAGFQIGGGGYDFAGDWHTKGCYMYNSGKYEGMAFFGTGGDTEAMSESVDEPKVRVMCPTLTEAEAKAKA
;
A
#
# COMPACT_ATOMS: atom_id res chain seq x y z
N SER A 1 6.67 6.73 -40.95
CA SER A 1 5.82 7.02 -42.14
C SER A 1 4.89 8.25 -42.05
N CYS A 2 5.32 9.42 -42.54
CA CYS A 2 4.85 10.76 -42.10
C CYS A 2 4.87 10.86 -40.56
N LEU A 3 5.40 9.82 -39.93
CA LEU A 3 4.70 9.13 -38.86
C LEU A 3 5.56 9.59 -37.73
N GLN A 4 5.01 10.36 -36.86
CA GLN A 4 3.83 9.83 -36.27
C GLN A 4 2.52 10.55 -36.71
N ALA A 5 2.60 11.21 -37.87
CA ALA A 5 1.59 11.78 -38.76
C ALA A 5 0.68 12.81 -38.10
N CYS A 6 1.24 13.94 -37.64
CA CYS A 6 2.57 14.52 -37.89
C CYS A 6 3.65 14.25 -36.82
N THR A 7 3.27 13.64 -35.71
CA THR A 7 3.98 13.44 -34.42
C THR A 7 2.81 12.93 -33.57
N MET A 8 2.78 11.70 -33.08
CA MET A 8 1.52 10.99 -32.72
C MET A 8 0.73 11.85 -31.72
N VAL A 9 -0.61 11.80 -31.70
CA VAL A 9 -1.29 11.99 -30.40
C VAL A 9 -1.26 13.44 -29.81
N LYS A 10 -1.25 14.49 -30.65
CA LYS A 10 -1.63 15.88 -30.25
C LYS A 10 -0.86 16.48 -29.08
N GLY A 11 0.44 16.67 -29.23
CA GLY A 11 1.13 17.76 -28.52
C GLY A 11 1.00 19.06 -29.32
N GLY A 12 -0.20 19.63 -29.46
CA GLY A 12 -0.33 21.08 -29.72
C GLY A 12 -0.05 21.71 -31.10
N VAL A 13 -0.40 21.10 -32.25
CA VAL A 13 -0.28 21.74 -33.58
C VAL A 13 -1.59 21.76 -34.38
N THR A 14 -1.82 22.83 -35.16
CA THR A 14 -3.03 23.01 -36.01
C THR A 14 -2.99 22.18 -37.30
N ILE A 15 -4.15 21.97 -37.92
CA ILE A 15 -4.28 21.20 -39.17
C ILE A 15 -3.48 21.83 -40.33
N ASP A 16 -3.51 23.16 -40.47
CA ASP A 16 -2.79 23.86 -41.52
C ASP A 16 -1.28 23.77 -41.33
N ARG A 17 -0.81 23.88 -40.08
CA ARG A 17 0.61 23.70 -39.76
C ARG A 17 1.05 22.28 -40.07
N CYS A 18 0.28 21.28 -39.67
CA CYS A 18 0.59 19.88 -39.92
C CYS A 18 0.58 19.56 -41.44
N ASN A 19 -0.35 20.13 -42.22
CA ASN A 19 -0.37 19.99 -43.68
C ASN A 19 0.83 20.65 -44.38
N ALA A 20 1.33 21.79 -43.88
CA ALA A 20 2.52 22.43 -44.44
C ALA A 20 3.79 21.58 -44.28
N GLU A 21 3.89 20.79 -43.20
CA GLU A 21 4.99 19.86 -42.96
C GLU A 21 4.97 18.64 -43.89
N CYS A 22 3.80 18.29 -44.45
CA CYS A 22 3.69 17.22 -45.44
C CYS A 22 4.41 17.53 -46.74
N ALA A 23 4.42 18.81 -47.15
CA ALA A 23 5.00 19.22 -48.42
C ALA A 23 6.53 19.25 -48.43
N ASN A 24 7.19 19.21 -47.26
CA ASN A 24 8.64 19.39 -47.10
C ASN A 24 9.27 18.26 -46.26
N PRO A 25 9.44 17.03 -46.80
CA PRO A 25 9.99 15.90 -46.06
C PRO A 25 11.44 16.18 -45.60
N THR A 26 11.70 16.05 -44.29
CA THR A 26 13.04 16.22 -43.70
C THR A 26 13.38 15.05 -42.79
N CYS A 27 14.67 14.66 -42.77
CA CYS A 27 15.11 13.51 -42.00
C CYS A 27 15.23 13.78 -40.49
N GLU A 28 15.15 15.04 -40.08
CA GLU A 28 15.11 15.49 -38.69
C GLU A 28 14.11 16.64 -38.55
N ARG A 29 13.32 16.64 -37.45
CA ARG A 29 12.28 17.65 -37.18
C ARG A 29 12.14 17.91 -35.69
N THR A 30 11.97 19.18 -35.30
CA THR A 30 11.69 19.57 -33.91
C THR A 30 10.26 20.11 -33.78
N VAL A 31 9.48 19.54 -32.87
CA VAL A 31 8.11 19.97 -32.57
C VAL A 31 8.01 20.17 -31.05
N ASN A 32 7.64 21.37 -30.61
CA ASN A 32 7.49 21.72 -29.19
C ASN A 32 8.69 21.32 -28.30
N GLY A 33 9.91 21.50 -28.82
CA GLY A 33 11.16 21.22 -28.10
C GLY A 33 11.64 19.76 -28.18
N ILE A 34 10.89 18.87 -28.83
CA ILE A 34 11.27 17.46 -29.00
C ILE A 34 11.72 17.23 -30.44
N THR A 35 12.91 16.67 -30.62
CA THR A 35 13.49 16.36 -31.93
C THR A 35 13.27 14.89 -32.30
N TYR A 36 12.69 14.67 -33.47
CA TYR A 36 12.39 13.37 -34.06
C TYR A 36 13.28 13.11 -35.26
N ARG A 37 13.92 11.93 -35.28
CA ARG A 37 14.76 11.46 -36.38
C ARG A 37 14.02 10.44 -37.24
N HIS A 38 14.03 10.68 -38.54
CA HIS A 38 13.40 9.87 -39.56
C HIS A 38 14.46 9.03 -40.25
N CYS A 39 14.02 7.93 -40.83
CA CYS A 39 14.84 7.11 -41.70
C CYS A 39 15.17 7.84 -43.00
N ALA A 40 16.39 7.66 -43.49
CA ALA A 40 16.87 8.32 -44.70
C ALA A 40 16.54 7.55 -45.99
N TYR A 41 16.09 6.30 -45.89
CA TYR A 41 15.82 5.43 -47.04
C TYR A 41 14.43 4.79 -46.94
N PRO A 42 13.63 4.74 -48.02
CA PRO A 42 13.91 5.25 -49.38
C PRO A 42 13.77 6.77 -49.52
N GLY A 43 13.48 7.47 -48.42
CA GLY A 43 13.45 8.93 -48.29
C GLY A 43 13.11 9.33 -46.85
N CYS A 44 13.12 10.62 -46.53
CA CYS A 44 12.96 11.15 -45.17
C CYS A 44 11.53 11.04 -44.57
N GLY A 45 10.64 10.27 -45.19
CA GLY A 45 9.24 10.16 -44.78
C GLY A 45 8.98 9.08 -43.73
N ASP A 46 9.97 8.28 -43.35
CA ASP A 46 9.76 7.09 -42.52
C ASP A 46 10.38 7.18 -41.10
N VAL A 47 9.94 6.36 -40.13
CA VAL A 47 10.50 6.37 -38.76
C VAL A 47 11.01 4.99 -38.32
N PRO A 48 11.99 4.94 -37.40
CA PRO A 48 12.47 3.68 -36.85
C PRO A 48 11.35 2.87 -36.18
N ALA A 49 11.44 1.55 -36.27
CA ALA A 49 10.58 0.63 -35.55
C ALA A 49 10.83 0.76 -34.03
N HIS A 50 9.76 0.96 -33.25
CA HIS A 50 9.85 1.03 -31.79
C HIS A 50 8.95 -0.03 -31.16
N LYS A 51 9.51 -1.23 -30.95
CA LYS A 51 8.76 -2.37 -30.38
C LYS A 51 8.33 -2.10 -28.92
N ASP A 52 9.19 -1.42 -28.16
CA ASP A 52 9.01 -1.22 -26.71
C ASP A 52 7.79 -0.36 -26.35
N SER A 53 7.32 0.51 -27.25
CA SER A 53 6.19 1.41 -26.99
C SER A 53 4.80 0.77 -27.23
N PHE A 54 4.74 -0.41 -27.86
CA PHE A 54 3.46 -1.03 -28.28
C PHE A 54 3.27 -2.47 -27.78
N GLY A 55 4.28 -3.04 -27.11
CA GLY A 55 4.24 -4.40 -26.56
C GLY A 55 4.06 -5.49 -27.63
N ASP A 56 3.79 -6.73 -27.21
CA ASP A 56 3.76 -7.91 -28.08
C ASP A 56 2.62 -7.92 -29.13
N LYS A 57 1.67 -6.99 -29.00
CA LYS A 57 0.54 -6.85 -29.94
C LYS A 57 0.94 -6.20 -31.26
N PHE A 58 2.07 -5.48 -31.29
CA PHE A 58 2.58 -4.87 -32.51
C PHE A 58 3.86 -5.59 -32.94
N GLN A 59 3.76 -6.31 -34.06
CA GLN A 59 4.89 -6.99 -34.70
C GLN A 59 5.31 -6.16 -35.91
N PRO A 60 6.26 -5.21 -35.75
CA PRO A 60 6.75 -4.45 -36.89
C PRO A 60 7.31 -5.43 -37.92
N ALA A 61 7.12 -5.09 -39.19
CA ALA A 61 7.75 -5.81 -40.27
C ALA A 61 9.28 -5.76 -40.11
N PRO A 62 10.03 -6.73 -40.67
CA PRO A 62 11.45 -6.96 -40.36
C PRO A 62 12.42 -5.85 -40.82
N TYR A 63 11.91 -4.77 -41.41
CA TYR A 63 12.70 -3.63 -41.84
C TYR A 63 12.80 -2.60 -40.70
N GLU A 64 14.00 -2.09 -40.44
CA GLU A 64 14.28 -1.17 -39.30
C GLU A 64 13.42 0.08 -39.30
N CYS A 65 12.98 0.52 -40.47
CA CYS A 65 12.15 1.70 -40.66
C CYS A 65 10.71 1.29 -40.90
N ALA A 66 10.01 0.70 -39.93
CA ALA A 66 8.88 -0.22 -40.20
C ALA A 66 7.54 0.38 -40.69
N ALA A 67 7.44 1.62 -41.18
CA ALA A 67 6.14 2.24 -41.37
C ALA A 67 5.74 2.49 -42.83
N ARG A 68 4.51 2.09 -43.21
CA ARG A 68 4.02 2.15 -44.61
C ARG A 68 3.11 3.35 -44.92
N TRP A 69 2.57 4.01 -43.89
CA TRP A 69 1.49 5.01 -44.01
C TRP A 69 2.03 6.41 -43.83
N GLY A 70 2.14 7.28 -44.83
CA GLY A 70 2.70 8.63 -44.68
C GLY A 70 4.07 8.83 -45.35
N THR A 71 4.51 7.82 -46.10
CA THR A 71 5.67 7.92 -46.98
C THR A 71 5.39 8.77 -48.23
N ASP A 72 4.15 9.25 -48.40
CA ASP A 72 3.70 10.13 -49.48
C ASP A 72 2.75 11.22 -48.95
N ASP A 73 2.56 12.29 -49.73
CA ASP A 73 1.77 13.49 -49.34
C ASP A 73 0.29 13.18 -49.03
N ASP A 74 -0.34 12.25 -49.77
CA ASP A 74 -1.74 11.91 -49.57
C ASP A 74 -1.95 11.11 -48.28
N SER A 75 -1.13 10.09 -48.05
CA SER A 75 -1.14 9.34 -46.79
C SER A 75 -0.67 10.19 -45.60
N CYS A 76 0.18 11.20 -45.83
CA CYS A 76 0.61 12.21 -44.86
C CYS A 76 -0.56 13.09 -44.39
N LYS A 77 -1.24 13.76 -45.32
CA LYS A 77 -2.39 14.64 -45.03
C LYS A 77 -3.56 13.90 -44.37
N LYS A 78 -3.76 12.63 -44.73
CA LYS A 78 -4.75 11.75 -44.07
C LYS A 78 -4.42 11.52 -42.60
N GLY A 79 -3.14 11.39 -42.24
CA GLY A 79 -2.70 11.34 -40.86
C GLY A 79 -2.94 12.65 -40.11
N CYS A 80 -2.59 13.79 -40.72
CA CYS A 80 -2.82 15.13 -40.16
C CYS A 80 -4.28 15.36 -39.74
N LYS A 81 -5.21 15.00 -40.63
CA LYS A 81 -6.65 15.12 -40.38
C LYS A 81 -7.12 14.32 -39.16
N ASN A 82 -6.50 13.18 -38.89
CA ASN A 82 -6.86 12.32 -37.76
C ASN A 82 -6.19 12.77 -36.43
N GLY A 83 -5.17 13.63 -36.49
CA GLY A 83 -4.29 13.96 -35.37
C GLY A 83 -4.18 15.44 -34.94
N ALA A 84 -4.90 16.41 -35.51
CA ALA A 84 -4.70 17.84 -35.22
C ALA A 84 -5.59 18.44 -34.08
N ARG A 85 -5.00 18.76 -32.90
CA ARG A 85 -5.47 19.58 -31.72
C ARG A 85 -5.79 21.04 -32.01
N ASP A 86 -6.80 21.66 -31.41
CA ASP A 86 -6.58 23.08 -31.08
C ASP A 86 -5.56 23.17 -29.92
N TYR A 87 -4.59 24.07 -30.03
CA TYR A 87 -3.50 24.20 -29.04
C TYR A 87 -4.02 24.65 -27.67
N ALA A 88 -5.01 25.55 -27.64
CA ALA A 88 -5.62 26.03 -26.41
C ALA A 88 -6.41 24.91 -25.71
N GLU A 89 -7.18 24.13 -26.48
CA GLU A 89 -7.92 22.97 -25.96
C GLU A 89 -6.99 21.91 -25.38
N TRP A 90 -5.84 21.64 -26.04
CA TRP A 90 -4.86 20.68 -25.54
C TRP A 90 -4.19 21.16 -24.24
N LYS A 91 -3.82 22.43 -24.15
CA LYS A 91 -3.23 22.99 -22.93
C LYS A 91 -4.21 22.92 -21.76
N GLN A 92 -5.49 23.17 -22.02
CA GLN A 92 -6.54 23.03 -21.02
C GLN A 92 -6.70 21.57 -20.57
N PHE A 93 -6.77 20.62 -21.51
CA PHE A 93 -6.86 19.19 -21.21
C PHE A 93 -5.68 18.69 -20.33
N MET A 94 -4.45 19.11 -20.62
CA MET A 94 -3.29 18.73 -19.81
C MET A 94 -3.35 19.31 -18.39
N LYS A 95 -3.80 20.56 -18.25
CA LYS A 95 -4.00 21.18 -16.94
C LYS A 95 -5.05 20.42 -16.12
N GLU A 96 -6.18 20.06 -16.73
CA GLU A 96 -7.25 19.30 -16.06
C GLU A 96 -6.80 17.88 -15.67
N LEU A 97 -5.92 17.25 -16.46
CA LEU A 97 -5.30 15.97 -16.09
C LEU A 97 -4.37 16.12 -14.88
N GLU A 98 -3.51 17.13 -14.86
CA GLU A 98 -2.61 17.39 -13.73
C GLU A 98 -3.40 17.68 -12.44
N GLU A 99 -4.46 18.48 -12.53
CA GLU A 99 -5.37 18.75 -11.40
C GLU A 99 -6.05 17.46 -10.91
N ARG A 100 -6.56 16.62 -11.81
CA ARG A 100 -7.20 15.34 -11.46
C ARG A 100 -6.21 14.35 -10.85
N GLU A 101 -4.98 14.28 -11.34
CA GLU A 101 -3.93 13.43 -10.77
C GLU A 101 -3.55 13.90 -9.36
N ALA A 102 -3.45 15.22 -9.15
CA ALA A 102 -3.22 15.81 -7.84
C ALA A 102 -4.37 15.51 -6.85
N GLU A 103 -5.63 15.66 -7.28
CA GLU A 103 -6.81 15.32 -6.48
C GLU A 103 -6.86 13.83 -6.12
N LYS A 104 -6.56 12.95 -7.09
CA LYS A 104 -6.51 11.50 -6.87
C LYS A 104 -5.43 11.13 -5.85
N LYS A 105 -4.23 11.71 -5.99
CA LYS A 105 -3.14 11.50 -5.04
C LYS A 105 -3.50 11.97 -3.63
N ALA A 106 -4.13 13.15 -3.51
CA ALA A 106 -4.60 13.66 -2.22
C ALA A 106 -5.68 12.76 -1.59
N ALA A 107 -6.59 12.18 -2.40
CA ALA A 107 -7.60 11.24 -1.94
C ALA A 107 -6.98 9.91 -1.45
N GLU A 108 -5.97 9.39 -2.16
CA GLU A 108 -5.24 8.18 -1.75
C GLU A 108 -4.45 8.40 -0.46
N GLU A 109 -3.77 9.55 -0.31
CA GLU A 109 -3.06 9.93 0.92
C GLU A 109 -4.02 10.08 2.10
N LYS A 110 -5.19 10.71 1.89
CA LYS A 110 -6.23 10.82 2.91
C LYS A 110 -6.77 9.45 3.31
N ALA A 111 -7.06 8.56 2.35
CA ALA A 111 -7.53 7.21 2.63
C ALA A 111 -6.49 6.38 3.40
N ALA A 112 -5.20 6.51 3.07
CA ALA A 112 -4.11 5.87 3.79
C ALA A 112 -3.98 6.40 5.24
N ALA A 113 -4.12 7.70 5.44
CA ALA A 113 -4.11 8.31 6.79
C ALA A 113 -5.31 7.84 7.64
N GLU A 114 -6.52 7.79 7.06
CA GLU A 114 -7.71 7.28 7.75
C GLU A 114 -7.60 5.78 8.09
N ALA A 115 -7.03 4.97 7.18
CA ALA A 115 -6.77 3.56 7.43
C ALA A 115 -5.74 3.35 8.55
N LYS A 116 -4.68 4.15 8.57
CA LYS A 116 -3.67 4.15 9.64
C LYS A 116 -4.29 4.54 10.98
N ALA A 117 -5.07 5.62 11.03
CA ALA A 117 -5.75 6.05 12.26
C ALA A 117 -6.73 5.00 12.79
N LYS A 118 -7.47 4.31 11.90
CA LYS A 118 -8.35 3.19 12.28
C LYS A 118 -7.57 1.98 12.79
N ALA A 119 -6.42 1.65 12.19
CA ALA A 119 -5.55 0.57 12.65
C ALA A 119 -4.94 0.89 14.03
N GLU A 120 -4.50 2.12 14.25
CA GLU A 120 -3.98 2.60 15.54
C GLU A 120 -5.07 2.60 16.62
N ALA A 121 -6.28 3.07 16.31
CA ALA A 121 -7.42 3.00 17.23
C ALA A 121 -7.81 1.56 17.57
N LYS A 122 -7.78 0.64 16.58
CA LYS A 122 -8.03 -0.79 16.79
C LYS A 122 -6.92 -1.45 17.62
N ALA A 123 -5.66 -1.08 17.41
CA ALA A 123 -4.53 -1.57 18.19
C ALA A 123 -4.60 -1.07 19.65
N LYS A 124 -4.99 0.20 19.85
CA LYS A 124 -5.22 0.76 21.18
C LYS A 124 -6.38 0.07 21.90
N ALA A 125 -7.52 -0.13 21.23
CA ALA A 125 -8.65 -0.87 21.79
C ALA A 125 -8.31 -2.34 22.08
N LYS A 126 -7.44 -2.97 21.27
CA LYS A 126 -6.94 -4.32 21.53
C LYS A 126 -6.01 -4.36 22.76
N ALA A 127 -5.12 -3.38 22.91
CA ALA A 127 -4.24 -3.26 24.07
C ALA A 127 -5.02 -2.95 25.37
N GLU A 128 -6.10 -2.16 25.28
CA GLU A 128 -6.99 -1.87 26.41
C GLU A 128 -7.89 -3.06 26.77
N ALA A 129 -8.24 -3.93 25.81
CA ALA A 129 -8.91 -5.19 26.08
C ALA A 129 -7.96 -6.28 26.63
N GLU A 130 -6.66 -6.22 26.28
CA GLU A 130 -5.60 -7.10 26.76
C GLU A 130 -5.00 -6.63 28.10
N ALA A 131 -5.29 -5.40 28.54
CA ALA A 131 -5.13 -4.96 29.92
C ALA A 131 -6.23 -5.61 30.77
N GLY A 132 -6.11 -6.92 30.98
CA GLY A 132 -7.02 -7.67 31.84
C GLY A 132 -7.04 -7.12 33.27
N VAL A 133 -8.06 -7.49 34.02
CA VAL A 133 -8.22 -7.10 35.42
C VAL A 133 -7.28 -7.93 36.27
N THR A 134 -6.80 -7.41 37.39
CA THR A 134 -6.02 -8.20 38.33
C THR A 134 -6.86 -9.36 38.87
N CYS A 135 -6.33 -10.57 38.79
CA CYS A 135 -7.00 -11.74 39.36
C CYS A 135 -6.93 -11.67 40.89
N ASP A 136 -8.06 -11.40 41.54
CA ASP A 136 -8.22 -11.26 42.99
C ASP A 136 -8.58 -12.60 43.69
N SER A 137 -8.81 -13.65 42.90
CA SER A 137 -9.16 -14.98 43.41
C SER A 137 -8.27 -16.07 42.83
N LYS A 138 -8.12 -17.16 43.58
CA LYS A 138 -7.40 -18.36 43.13
C LYS A 138 -8.03 -18.96 41.87
N GLU A 139 -9.37 -19.02 41.81
CA GLU A 139 -10.12 -19.61 40.70
C GLU A 139 -9.91 -18.78 39.43
N SER A 140 -10.12 -17.46 39.51
CA SER A 140 -9.90 -16.57 38.37
C SER A 140 -8.44 -16.56 37.89
N CYS A 141 -7.48 -16.65 38.81
CA CYS A 141 -6.07 -16.81 38.49
C CYS A 141 -5.76 -18.12 37.74
N GLN A 142 -6.35 -19.22 38.19
CA GLN A 142 -6.14 -20.53 37.57
C GLN A 142 -6.72 -20.54 36.15
N ASP A 143 -7.96 -20.11 35.98
CA ASP A 143 -8.63 -20.06 34.67
C ASP A 143 -7.86 -19.18 33.69
N ALA A 144 -7.39 -18.00 34.13
CA ALA A 144 -6.60 -17.09 33.31
C ALA A 144 -5.23 -17.68 32.93
N ALA A 145 -4.57 -18.35 33.87
CA ALA A 145 -3.28 -18.99 33.63
C ALA A 145 -3.40 -20.19 32.67
N GLU A 146 -4.44 -21.01 32.82
CA GLU A 146 -4.74 -22.12 31.91
C GLU A 146 -5.11 -21.61 30.51
N ALA A 147 -5.93 -20.58 30.41
CA ALA A 147 -6.31 -19.96 29.14
C ALA A 147 -5.11 -19.35 28.40
N ALA A 148 -4.14 -18.80 29.15
CA ALA A 148 -2.87 -18.31 28.62
C ALA A 148 -1.86 -19.42 28.29
N GLY A 149 -2.17 -20.68 28.59
CA GLY A 149 -1.33 -21.84 28.32
C GLY A 149 -0.17 -22.03 29.30
N PHE A 150 -0.26 -21.47 30.50
CA PHE A 150 0.75 -21.65 31.55
C PHE A 150 0.51 -22.91 32.37
N GLN A 151 1.59 -23.48 32.91
CA GLN A 151 1.50 -24.61 33.82
C GLN A 151 1.04 -24.14 35.20
N ILE A 152 0.04 -24.81 35.77
CA ILE A 152 -0.51 -24.49 37.09
C ILE A 152 0.36 -25.12 38.18
N GLY A 153 1.14 -24.28 38.89
CA GLY A 153 2.16 -24.72 39.83
C GLY A 153 3.33 -25.43 39.15
N GLY A 154 4.14 -26.15 39.94
CA GLY A 154 5.24 -26.95 39.43
C GLY A 154 6.57 -26.73 40.15
N GLY A 155 7.61 -27.41 39.67
CA GLY A 155 8.94 -27.36 40.28
C GLY A 155 9.01 -27.87 41.73
N GLY A 156 8.01 -28.65 42.15
CA GLY A 156 7.86 -29.17 43.51
C GLY A 156 6.96 -28.33 44.43
N TYR A 157 6.32 -27.28 43.90
CA TYR A 157 5.44 -26.38 44.66
C TYR A 157 4.00 -26.46 44.16
N ASP A 158 3.06 -26.32 45.10
CA ASP A 158 1.64 -26.19 44.82
C ASP A 158 1.36 -24.87 44.10
N PHE A 159 0.26 -24.83 43.34
CA PHE A 159 -0.17 -23.61 42.65
C PHE A 159 -0.46 -22.46 43.62
N ALA A 160 -1.21 -22.73 44.69
CA ALA A 160 -1.64 -21.71 45.65
C ALA A 160 -1.04 -21.97 47.04
N GLY A 161 -0.53 -20.91 47.67
CA GLY A 161 0.09 -21.02 48.99
C GLY A 161 0.44 -19.65 49.57
N ASP A 162 0.97 -19.66 50.80
CA ASP A 162 1.45 -18.45 51.49
C ASP A 162 2.82 -18.01 50.93
N TRP A 163 2.83 -17.61 49.67
CA TRP A 163 4.02 -17.13 48.97
C TRP A 163 4.33 -15.68 49.34
N HIS A 164 5.60 -15.28 49.19
CA HIS A 164 5.98 -13.88 49.38
C HIS A 164 5.27 -12.92 48.41
N THR A 165 5.13 -13.33 47.14
CA THR A 165 4.39 -12.56 46.14
C THR A 165 2.92 -12.90 46.24
N LYS A 166 2.08 -11.90 46.52
CA LYS A 166 0.62 -12.06 46.68
C LYS A 166 -0.10 -11.90 45.35
N GLY A 167 -1.25 -12.54 45.18
CA GLY A 167 -2.05 -12.50 43.94
C GLY A 167 -1.51 -13.43 42.85
N CYS A 168 -2.03 -13.27 41.63
CA CYS A 168 -1.70 -14.13 40.48
C CYS A 168 -0.42 -13.68 39.77
N TYR A 169 0.51 -14.60 39.55
CA TYR A 169 1.75 -14.32 38.84
C TYR A 169 2.30 -15.56 38.13
N MET A 170 3.15 -15.34 37.14
CA MET A 170 3.88 -16.38 36.43
C MET A 170 5.35 -16.00 36.28
N TYR A 171 6.18 -16.98 35.93
CA TYR A 171 7.60 -16.77 35.63
C TYR A 171 7.82 -16.72 34.11
N ASN A 172 8.32 -15.61 33.59
CA ASN A 172 8.60 -15.44 32.15
C ASN A 172 9.96 -16.02 31.73
N SER A 173 10.80 -16.41 32.69
CA SER A 173 12.14 -16.93 32.46
C SER A 173 12.67 -17.69 33.68
N GLY A 174 13.74 -18.48 33.47
CA GLY A 174 14.46 -19.18 34.53
C GLY A 174 13.86 -20.54 34.90
N LYS A 175 14.18 -21.06 36.10
CA LYS A 175 13.84 -22.43 36.52
C LYS A 175 12.33 -22.74 36.50
N TYR A 176 11.51 -21.72 36.72
CA TYR A 176 10.05 -21.85 36.78
C TYR A 176 9.37 -21.27 35.53
N GLU A 177 10.12 -21.01 34.46
CA GLU A 177 9.58 -20.42 33.22
C GLU A 177 8.32 -21.16 32.72
N GLY A 178 7.29 -20.37 32.41
CA GLY A 178 5.99 -20.89 31.97
C GLY A 178 5.10 -21.44 33.08
N MET A 179 5.50 -21.37 34.35
CA MET A 179 4.69 -21.78 35.51
C MET A 179 4.00 -20.58 36.17
N ALA A 180 2.74 -20.77 36.56
CA ALA A 180 1.90 -19.81 37.26
C ALA A 180 1.64 -20.24 38.71
N PHE A 181 1.47 -19.25 39.59
CA PHE A 181 1.24 -19.42 41.04
C PHE A 181 0.29 -18.34 41.57
N PHE A 182 -0.35 -18.63 42.71
CA PHE A 182 -1.23 -17.71 43.42
C PHE A 182 -0.80 -17.56 44.89
N GLY A 183 -0.35 -16.36 45.26
CA GLY A 183 -0.01 -16.05 46.64
C GLY A 183 -1.21 -15.63 47.47
N THR A 184 -1.55 -16.42 48.48
CA THR A 184 -2.67 -16.15 49.41
C THR A 184 -2.27 -15.18 50.53
N GLY A 185 -3.24 -14.48 51.13
CA GLY A 185 -3.04 -13.72 52.37
C GLY A 185 -2.57 -12.26 52.22
N GLY A 186 -2.60 -11.68 51.02
CA GLY A 186 -2.43 -10.24 50.79
C GLY A 186 -3.77 -9.50 50.65
N ASP A 187 -3.74 -8.18 50.75
CA ASP A 187 -4.88 -7.32 50.34
C ASP A 187 -4.87 -7.08 48.82
N THR A 188 -5.91 -6.42 48.32
CA THR A 188 -6.07 -6.10 46.88
C THR A 188 -4.93 -5.25 46.32
N GLU A 189 -4.28 -4.41 47.13
CA GLU A 189 -3.12 -3.64 46.68
C GLU A 189 -1.90 -4.56 46.51
N ALA A 190 -1.61 -5.41 47.49
CA ALA A 190 -0.52 -6.39 47.40
C ALA A 190 -0.71 -7.40 46.25
N MET A 191 -1.95 -7.76 45.93
CA MET A 191 -2.27 -8.63 44.78
C MET A 191 -2.10 -7.94 43.42
N SER A 192 -2.20 -6.61 43.38
CA SER A 192 -2.12 -5.79 42.16
C SER A 192 -0.76 -5.10 41.96
N GLU A 193 0.10 -5.13 42.98
CA GLU A 193 1.42 -4.51 42.97
C GLU A 193 2.28 -5.03 41.81
N SER A 194 3.08 -4.18 41.17
CA SER A 194 4.03 -4.62 40.15
C SER A 194 5.04 -5.61 40.74
N VAL A 195 5.34 -6.68 40.00
CA VAL A 195 6.35 -7.67 40.40
C VAL A 195 7.63 -7.49 39.60
N ASP A 196 8.77 -7.74 40.23
CA ASP A 196 10.07 -7.72 39.56
C ASP A 196 10.32 -8.98 38.73
N GLU A 197 11.09 -8.83 37.65
CA GLU A 197 11.56 -9.97 36.85
C GLU A 197 12.29 -11.00 37.72
N PRO A 198 12.10 -12.31 37.47
CA PRO A 198 11.44 -12.92 36.31
C PRO A 198 9.92 -13.10 36.44
N LYS A 199 9.26 -12.45 37.41
CA LYS A 199 7.82 -12.60 37.62
C LYS A 199 7.04 -11.60 36.77
N VAL A 200 5.90 -12.02 36.25
CA VAL A 200 4.94 -11.18 35.53
C VAL A 200 3.55 -11.44 36.08
N ARG A 201 2.71 -10.39 36.15
CA ARG A 201 1.31 -10.53 36.58
C ARG A 201 0.50 -11.23 35.49
N VAL A 202 -0.24 -12.26 35.89
CA VAL A 202 -1.26 -12.87 35.02
C VAL A 202 -2.51 -12.01 35.17
N MET A 203 -2.99 -11.51 34.04
CA MET A 203 -4.20 -10.70 33.96
C MET A 203 -5.41 -11.60 33.68
N CYS A 204 -6.50 -11.37 34.41
CA CYS A 204 -7.77 -12.02 34.15
C CYS A 204 -8.46 -11.32 32.98
N PRO A 205 -9.05 -12.06 32.03
CA PRO A 205 -9.86 -11.44 30.99
C PRO A 205 -10.98 -10.61 31.65
N THR A 206 -11.29 -9.44 31.09
CA THR A 206 -12.48 -8.70 31.51
C THR A 206 -13.68 -9.61 31.24
N LEU A 207 -14.39 -10.04 32.29
CA LEU A 207 -15.62 -10.80 32.13
C LEU A 207 -16.56 -9.93 31.29
N THR A 208 -16.74 -10.28 30.03
CA THR A 208 -17.83 -9.69 29.25
C THR A 208 -19.13 -10.10 29.92
N GLU A 209 -20.13 -9.22 29.92
CA GLU A 209 -21.43 -9.40 30.61
C GLU A 209 -22.16 -10.73 30.32
N ALA A 210 -21.71 -11.49 29.32
CA ALA A 210 -22.23 -12.81 28.96
C ALA A 210 -21.91 -13.92 29.99
N GLU A 211 -20.77 -13.87 30.70
CA GLU A 211 -20.37 -14.96 31.61
C GLU A 211 -20.82 -14.74 33.06
N ALA A 212 -21.05 -13.49 33.47
CA ALA A 212 -21.57 -13.15 34.80
C ALA A 212 -23.01 -13.67 35.04
N LYS A 213 -23.77 -13.98 33.99
CA LYS A 213 -25.13 -14.53 34.09
C LYS A 213 -25.21 -16.06 34.16
N ALA A 214 -24.10 -16.77 33.98
CA ALA A 214 -24.10 -18.24 33.99
C ALA A 214 -23.83 -18.86 35.36
N LYS A 215 -23.38 -18.07 36.36
CA LYS A 215 -23.10 -18.52 37.73
C LYS A 215 -24.06 -17.91 38.79
N ALA A 216 -25.15 -17.26 38.39
CA ALA A 216 -26.20 -16.75 39.28
C ALA A 216 -27.39 -17.69 39.40
#